data_AF-A0A9X3ESV1-F1
#
_entry.id   AF-A0A9X3ESV1-F1
#
_cell.length_a   1.000
_cell.length_b   1.000
_cell.length_c   1.000
_cell.angle_alpha   90.00
_cell.angle_beta   90.00
_cell.angle_gamma   90.00
#
_symmetry.space_group_name_H-M   'P 1'
#
loop_
_entity.id
_entity.type
_entity.pdbx_description
1 polymer ?
#
loop_
_entity_poly.entity_id
_entity_poly.type
_entity_poly.pdbx_seq_one_letter_code
_entity_poly.pdbx_strand_id
1 'polypeptide(L)' 'MRSALMPAASPTSLLASCQLHGIEPWAYLRDLFCLLPAWPRSRVLALAPAFWKQTAEQQDTQQRLAANVFRVATCVFRPS' A
#
# COMPACT_ATOMS: atom_id res chain seq x y z
N MET A 1 34.08 -5.16 7.62
CA MET A 1 32.85 -5.46 8.39
C MET A 1 31.65 -5.20 7.48
N ARG A 2 31.08 -6.24 6.88
CA ARG A 2 29.85 -6.13 6.09
C ARG A 2 28.73 -5.89 7.09
N SER A 3 28.22 -4.67 7.17
CA SER A 3 27.04 -4.36 7.95
C SER A 3 25.86 -5.14 7.38
N ALA A 4 25.68 -6.37 7.88
CA ALA A 4 24.43 -7.09 7.79
C ALA A 4 23.44 -6.37 8.70
N LEU A 5 22.95 -5.21 8.24
CA LEU A 5 21.76 -4.61 8.80
C LEU A 5 20.59 -5.46 8.33
N MET A 6 20.34 -6.54 9.06
CA MET A 6 19.11 -7.31 8.91
C MET A 6 17.96 -6.33 9.15
N PRO A 7 17.00 -6.20 8.23
CA PRO A 7 15.94 -5.22 8.37
C PRO A 7 15.17 -5.55 9.65
N ALA A 8 15.04 -4.55 10.53
CA ALA A 8 14.32 -4.63 11.79
C ALA A 8 12.90 -5.16 11.55
N ALA A 9 12.71 -6.45 11.78
CA ALA A 9 11.41 -7.10 11.75
C ALA A 9 10.68 -6.82 13.06
N SER A 10 9.86 -5.77 13.08
CA SER A 10 8.56 -5.68 13.78
C SER A 10 8.12 -4.21 13.83
N PRO A 11 6.93 -3.88 13.26
CA PRO A 11 5.70 -4.23 13.98
C PRO A 11 4.53 -4.73 13.09
N THR A 12 3.82 -5.76 13.59
CA THR A 12 2.51 -6.28 13.15
C THR A 12 2.46 -7.13 11.86
N SER A 13 1.78 -8.29 11.97
CA SER A 13 1.59 -9.35 10.95
C SER A 13 1.34 -8.87 9.51
N LEU A 14 0.78 -7.68 9.31
CA LEU A 14 0.36 -7.19 8.00
C LEU A 14 1.53 -6.67 7.15
N LEU A 15 2.53 -6.00 7.76
CA LEU A 15 3.73 -5.55 7.06
C LEU A 15 4.61 -6.73 6.63
N ALA A 16 4.68 -7.78 7.48
CA ALA A 16 5.33 -9.03 7.12
C ALA A 16 4.63 -9.70 5.91
N SER A 17 3.29 -9.69 5.86
CA SER A 17 2.54 -10.13 4.68
C SER A 17 2.86 -9.28 3.44
N CYS A 18 2.96 -7.95 3.54
CA CYS A 18 3.37 -7.11 2.40
C CYS A 18 4.74 -7.50 1.85
N GLN A 19 5.72 -7.73 2.73
CA GLN A 19 7.07 -8.16 2.34
C GLN A 19 7.08 -9.53 1.66
N LEU A 20 6.31 -10.50 2.17
CA LEU A 20 6.17 -11.83 1.55
C LEU A 20 5.55 -11.75 0.15
N HIS A 21 4.63 -10.81 -0.07
CA HIS A 21 4.00 -10.59 -1.37
C HIS A 21 4.81 -9.65 -2.30
N GLY A 22 5.97 -9.15 -1.85
CA GLY A 22 6.82 -8.23 -2.61
C GLY A 22 6.19 -6.85 -2.84
N ILE A 23 5.33 -6.42 -1.92
CA ILE A 23 4.64 -5.13 -1.97
C ILE A 23 5.42 -4.12 -1.14
N GLU A 24 5.67 -2.93 -1.69
CA GLU A 24 6.30 -1.83 -0.96
C GLU A 24 5.36 -1.37 0.18
N PRO A 25 5.76 -1.55 1.46
CA PRO A 25 4.83 -1.38 2.58
C PRO A 25 4.32 0.05 2.74
N TRP A 26 5.13 1.05 2.44
CA TRP A 26 4.78 2.46 2.57
C TRP A 26 3.77 2.91 1.50
N ALA A 27 3.97 2.50 0.25
CA ALA A 27 3.04 2.73 -0.84
C ALA A 27 1.70 2.05 -0.58
N TYR A 28 1.73 0.79 -0.12
CA TYR A 28 0.52 0.07 0.27
C TYR A 28 -0.25 0.79 1.38
N LEU A 29 0.41 1.23 2.46
CA LEU A 29 -0.25 1.95 3.54
C LEU A 29 -0.85 3.28 3.07
N ARG A 30 -0.11 4.03 2.24
CA ARG A 30 -0.60 5.29 1.67
C ARG A 30 -1.87 5.06 0.86
N ASP A 31 -1.83 4.11 -0.06
CA ASP A 31 -2.97 3.78 -0.92
C ASP A 31 -4.13 3.20 -0.08
N LEU A 32 -3.85 2.42 0.97
CA LEU A 32 -4.83 1.89 1.91
C LEU A 32 -5.57 3.01 2.66
N PHE A 33 -4.83 3.96 3.26
CA PHE A 33 -5.45 5.11 3.94
C PHE A 33 -6.21 6.02 2.98
N CYS A 34 -5.81 6.05 1.71
CA CYS A 34 -6.52 6.77 0.66
C CYS A 34 -7.87 6.13 0.29
N LEU A 35 -7.93 4.80 0.31
CA LEU A 35 -9.12 4.04 -0.09
C LEU A 35 -10.10 3.82 1.07
N LEU A 36 -9.60 3.57 2.29
CA LEU A 36 -10.39 3.23 3.47
C LEU A 36 -11.63 4.12 3.72
N PRO A 37 -11.57 5.46 3.58
CA PRO A 37 -12.73 6.32 3.85
C PRO A 37 -13.90 6.10 2.89
N ALA A 38 -13.62 5.72 1.65
CA ALA A 38 -14.61 5.56 0.58
C ALA A 38 -14.85 4.09 0.20
N TRP A 39 -14.15 3.15 0.82
CA TRP A 39 -14.21 1.74 0.47
C TRP A 39 -15.42 1.04 1.11
N PRO A 40 -16.17 0.22 0.35
CA PRO A 40 -17.29 -0.53 0.92
C PRO A 40 -16.79 -1.57 1.94
N ARG A 41 -17.40 -1.58 3.14
CA ARG A 41 -17.04 -2.51 4.24
C ARG A 41 -17.10 -3.99 3.83
N SER A 42 -17.99 -4.35 2.91
CA SER A 42 -18.13 -5.71 2.38
C SER A 42 -16.93 -6.18 1.55
N ARG A 43 -16.05 -5.28 1.10
CA ARG A 43 -14.86 -5.60 0.28
C ARG A 43 -13.54 -5.27 0.96
N VAL A 44 -13.51 -5.10 2.29
CA VAL A 44 -12.26 -4.78 3.01
C VAL A 44 -11.21 -5.88 2.84
N LEU A 45 -11.63 -7.15 2.69
CA LEU A 45 -10.71 -8.26 2.42
C LEU A 45 -9.94 -8.10 1.09
N ALA A 46 -10.51 -7.40 0.10
CA ALA A 46 -9.81 -7.11 -1.16
C ALA A 46 -8.60 -6.19 -0.97
N LEU A 47 -8.59 -5.39 0.11
CA LEU A 47 -7.46 -4.55 0.46
C LEU A 47 -6.33 -5.34 1.14
N ALA A 48 -6.53 -6.60 1.51
CA ALA A 48 -5.48 -7.38 2.15
C ALA A 48 -4.26 -7.58 1.22
N PRO A 49 -3.03 -7.70 1.76
CA PRO A 49 -1.81 -7.84 0.96
C PRO A 49 -1.85 -9.01 -0.04
N ALA A 50 -2.57 -10.08 0.29
CA ALA A 50 -2.74 -11.25 -0.58
C ALA A 50 -3.51 -10.93 -1.88
N PHE A 51 -4.50 -10.03 -1.83
CA PHE A 51 -5.33 -9.65 -2.97
C PHE A 51 -4.97 -8.27 -3.54
N TRP A 52 -4.09 -7.54 -2.86
CA TRP A 52 -3.73 -6.17 -3.21
C TRP A 52 -3.29 -5.99 -4.67
N LYS A 53 -2.48 -6.90 -5.21
CA LYS A 53 -2.03 -6.80 -6.62
C LYS A 53 -3.20 -6.78 -7.59
N GLN A 54 -4.13 -7.72 -7.43
CA GLN A 54 -5.33 -7.80 -8.26
C GLN A 54 -6.24 -6.59 -8.01
N THR A 55 -6.45 -6.19 -6.75
CA THR A 55 -7.28 -5.03 -6.40
C THR A 55 -6.70 -3.73 -6.95
N ALA A 56 -5.39 -3.54 -6.90
CA ALA A 56 -4.70 -2.36 -7.41
C ALA A 56 -4.78 -2.26 -8.94
N GLU A 57 -4.86 -3.38 -9.66
CA GLU A 57 -5.07 -3.42 -11.11
C GLU A 57 -6.52 -3.14 -11.52
N GLN A 58 -7.48 -3.23 -10.60
CA GLN A 58 -8.88 -2.95 -10.93
C GLN A 58 -9.08 -1.46 -11.27
N GLN A 59 -9.82 -1.22 -12.35
CA GLN A 59 -10.11 0.13 -12.83
C GLN A 59 -10.84 1.00 -11.79
N ASP A 60 -11.76 0.42 -11.00
CA ASP A 60 -12.45 1.12 -9.91
C ASP A 60 -11.47 1.58 -8.82
N THR A 61 -10.50 0.74 -8.45
CA THR A 61 -9.45 1.11 -7.49
C THR A 61 -8.56 2.20 -8.03
N GLN A 62 -8.12 2.10 -9.29
CA GLN A 62 -7.33 3.12 -9.97
C GLN A 62 -8.05 4.46 -10.03
N GLN A 63 -9.35 4.46 -10.35
CA GLN A 63 -10.18 5.68 -10.35
C GLN A 63 -10.28 6.33 -8.96
N ARG A 64 -10.48 5.53 -7.90
CA ARG A 64 -10.54 6.04 -6.52
C ARG A 64 -9.19 6.56 -6.04
N LEU A 65 -8.09 5.90 -6.39
CA LEU A 65 -6.74 6.36 -6.08
C LEU A 65 -6.40 7.65 -6.84
N ALA A 66 -6.83 7.78 -8.10
CA ALA A 66 -6.66 8.98 -8.91
C ALA A 66 -7.49 10.16 -8.39
N ALA A 67 -8.69 9.89 -7.84
CA ALA A 67 -9.51 10.88 -7.17
C ALA A 67 -8.91 11.36 -5.82
N ASN A 68 -7.88 10.68 -5.31
CA ASN A 68 -7.29 11.02 -4.02
C ASN A 68 -6.17 12.07 -4.12
N VAL A 69 -6.40 13.22 -3.50
CA VAL A 69 -5.48 14.37 -3.40
C VAL A 69 -4.09 14.00 -2.86
N PHE A 70 -3.99 13.03 -1.94
CA PHE A 70 -2.71 12.64 -1.33
C PHE A 70 -1.74 11.98 -2.33
N ARG A 71 -2.26 11.34 -3.39
CA ARG A 71 -1.43 10.76 -4.45
C ARG A 71 -0.79 11.84 -5.32
N VAL A 72 -1.54 12.90 -5.62
CA VAL A 72 -1.07 14.05 -6.40
C VAL A 72 0.01 14.82 -5.63
N ALA A 73 -0.20 15.02 -4.32
CA ALA A 73 0.75 15.75 -3.46
C ALA A 73 2.09 15.01 -3.28
N THR A 74 2.08 13.67 -3.19
CA THR A 74 3.33 12.89 -3.01
C THR A 74 4.15 12.74 -4.29
N CYS A 75 3.57 12.95 -5.47
CA CYS A 75 4.31 12.94 -6.73
C CYS A 75 5.23 14.17 -6.92
N VAL A 76 5.00 15.24 -6.13
CA VAL A 76 5.82 16.46 -6.13
C VAL A 76 7.09 16.31 -5.29
N PHE A 77 7.13 15.35 -4.35
CA PHE A 77 8.29 15.12 -3.47
C PHE A 77 9.17 13.97 -3.96
N ARG A 78 9.70 14.11 -5.18
CA ARG A 78 10.84 13.30 -5.65
C ARG A 78 12.07 14.23 -5.67
N PRO A 79 12.90 14.26 -4.61
CA PRO A 79 14.18 14.94 -4.70
C PRO A 79 15.01 14.25 -5.80
N SER A 80 15.61 15.10 -6.65
CA SER A 80 16.49 14.71 -7.76
C SER A 80 17.73 13.96 -7.31
#